data_AF-A0A2V9UKA0-F1
#
_entry.id   AF-A0A2V9UKA0-F1
#
_cell.length_a   1.000
_cell.length_b   1.000
_cell.length_c   1.000
_cell.angle_alpha   90.00
_cell.angle_beta   90.00
_cell.angle_gamma   90.00
#
_symmetry.space_group_name_H-M   'P 1'
#
loop_
_entity.id
_entity.type
_entity.pdbx_description
1 polymer ?
#
loop_
_entity_poly.entity_id
_entity_poly.type
_entity_poly.pdbx_seq_one_letter_code
_entity_poly.pdbx_strand_id
1 'polypeptide(L)'
;DGRKAKESDIRSIANGKVWTGEQALSMKLIDQLADFEEAVKDTAKSVGIKGEPSLVYPPKPRRSGLDLVFGDVSDYLPTREKLLEQEVGFYYLWK
;
A
#
# COMPACT_ATOMS: atom_id res chain seq x y z
N ASP A 1 -2.11 -1.30 -20.42
CA ASP A 1 -0.68 -1.28 -20.75
C ASP A 1 0.10 -0.99 -19.47
N GLY A 2 1.20 -1.70 -19.21
CA GLY A 2 1.91 -1.63 -17.93
C GLY A 2 2.91 -2.77 -17.74
N ARG A 3 2.44 -4.03 -17.76
CA ARG A 3 3.31 -5.23 -17.71
C ARG A 3 3.73 -5.77 -19.09
N LYS A 4 3.33 -5.09 -20.18
CA LYS A 4 3.50 -5.56 -21.57
C LYS A 4 3.01 -7.02 -21.78
N ALA A 5 2.00 -7.43 -21.02
CA ALA A 5 1.42 -8.77 -21.05
C ALA A 5 0.16 -8.79 -21.92
N LYS A 6 -0.18 -9.95 -22.49
CA LYS A 6 -1.44 -10.14 -23.20
C LYS A 6 -2.59 -10.11 -22.19
N GLU A 7 -3.70 -9.51 -22.59
CA GLU A 7 -4.89 -9.44 -21.73
C GLU A 7 -5.39 -10.84 -21.31
N SER A 8 -5.31 -11.82 -22.21
CA SER A 8 -5.65 -13.22 -21.93
C SER A 8 -4.89 -13.78 -20.74
N ASP A 9 -3.60 -13.47 -20.66
CA ASP A 9 -2.69 -14.03 -19.67
C ASP A 9 -2.99 -13.41 -18.30
N ILE A 10 -3.24 -12.10 -18.27
CA ILE A 10 -3.64 -11.38 -17.05
C ILE A 10 -5.04 -11.79 -16.58
N ARG A 11 -5.98 -11.99 -17.50
CA ARG A 11 -7.36 -12.40 -17.16
C ARG A 11 -7.41 -13.74 -16.44
N SER A 12 -6.49 -14.66 -16.72
CA SER A 12 -6.42 -15.95 -16.04
C SER A 12 -6.04 -15.86 -14.55
N ILE A 13 -5.28 -14.83 -14.17
CA ILE A 13 -4.79 -14.61 -12.80
C ILE A 13 -5.51 -13.48 -12.05
N ALA A 14 -6.29 -12.66 -12.74
CA ALA A 14 -7.06 -11.54 -12.20
C ALA A 14 -8.47 -11.95 -11.72
N ASN A 15 -8.55 -12.96 -10.85
CA ASN A 15 -9.81 -13.54 -10.35
C ASN A 15 -10.15 -13.14 -8.90
N GLY A 16 -9.45 -12.15 -8.32
CA GLY A 16 -9.61 -11.73 -6.93
C GLY A 16 -8.80 -12.54 -5.91
N LYS A 17 -8.07 -13.57 -6.35
CA LYS A 17 -7.14 -14.32 -5.50
C LYS A 17 -5.95 -13.44 -5.09
N VAL A 18 -5.53 -13.58 -3.84
CA VAL A 18 -4.32 -12.96 -3.30
C VAL A 18 -3.09 -13.80 -3.67
N TRP A 19 -2.00 -13.12 -4.04
CA TRP A 19 -0.73 -13.72 -4.38
C TRP A 19 0.35 -13.23 -3.43
N THR A 20 1.24 -14.13 -3.00
CA THR A 20 2.45 -13.72 -2.26
C THR A 20 3.39 -12.96 -3.19
N GLY A 21 4.35 -12.21 -2.61
CA GLY A 21 5.37 -11.52 -3.41
C GLY A 21 6.14 -12.47 -4.34
N GLU A 22 6.52 -13.65 -3.84
CA GLU A 22 7.24 -14.67 -4.64
C GLU A 22 6.40 -15.18 -5.82
N GLN A 23 5.11 -15.45 -5.58
CA GLN A 23 4.18 -15.85 -6.63
C GLN A 23 4.02 -14.73 -7.66
N ALA A 24 3.80 -13.49 -7.21
CA ALA A 24 3.67 -12.32 -8.07
C ALA A 24 4.92 -12.09 -8.92
N LEU A 25 6.11 -12.31 -8.37
CA LEU A 25 7.37 -12.20 -9.11
C LEU A 25 7.45 -13.25 -10.22
N SER A 26 7.14 -14.52 -9.91
CA SER A 26 7.16 -15.60 -10.92
C SER A 26 6.17 -15.38 -12.07
N MET A 27 5.02 -14.75 -11.79
CA MET A 27 4.01 -14.36 -12.78
C MET A 27 4.30 -13.02 -13.46
N LYS A 28 5.43 -12.37 -13.13
CA LYS A 28 5.83 -11.04 -13.62
C LYS A 28 4.78 -9.96 -13.33
N LEU A 29 4.06 -10.06 -12.23
CA LEU A 29 3.15 -9.01 -11.74
C LEU A 29 3.93 -7.87 -11.07
N ILE A 30 5.07 -8.18 -10.47
CA ILE A 30 6.03 -7.23 -9.89
C ILE A 30 7.40 -7.40 -10.55
N ASP A 31 8.27 -6.40 -10.39
CA ASP A 31 9.62 -6.41 -10.98
C ASP A 31 10.66 -7.08 -10.08
N GLN A 32 10.53 -6.92 -8.76
CA GLN A 32 11.43 -7.50 -7.78
C GLN A 32 10.78 -7.65 -6.41
N LEU A 33 11.40 -8.47 -5.56
CA LEU A 33 11.16 -8.51 -4.13
C LEU A 33 12.15 -7.58 -3.45
N ALA A 34 11.64 -6.62 -2.70
CA ALA A 34 12.44 -5.62 -2.00
C ALA A 34 11.66 -5.06 -0.81
N ASP A 35 12.39 -4.51 0.15
CA ASP A 35 11.79 -3.70 1.20
C ASP A 35 11.63 -2.23 0.75
N PHE A 36 11.15 -1.39 1.66
CA PHE A 36 10.94 0.03 1.38
C PHE A 36 12.26 0.77 1.11
N GLU A 37 13.32 0.47 1.84
CA GLU A 37 14.60 1.18 1.73
C GLU A 37 15.26 0.90 0.38
N GLU A 38 15.22 -0.36 -0.05
CA GLU A 38 15.72 -0.78 -1.36
C GLU A 38 14.90 -0.15 -2.50
N ALA A 39 13.57 -0.10 -2.39
CA ALA A 39 12.73 0.59 -3.37
C ALA A 39 13.07 2.09 -3.49
N VAL A 40 13.38 2.76 -2.38
CA VAL A 40 13.81 4.17 -2.37
C VAL A 40 15.15 4.34 -3.07
N LYS A 41 16.12 3.47 -2.77
CA LYS A 41 17.46 3.51 -3.39
C LYS A 41 17.39 3.25 -4.89
N ASP A 42 16.62 2.26 -5.32
CA ASP A 42 16.45 1.93 -6.73
C ASP A 42 15.78 3.06 -7.50
N THR A 43 14.75 3.68 -6.90
CA THR A 43 14.10 4.85 -7.47
C THR A 43 15.10 6.00 -7.61
N ALA A 44 15.83 6.35 -6.55
CA ALA A 44 16.84 7.40 -6.56
C ALA A 44 17.91 7.17 -7.64
N LYS A 45 18.38 5.93 -7.78
CA LYS A 45 19.33 5.53 -8.82
C LYS A 45 18.73 5.67 -10.23
N SER A 46 17.48 5.27 -10.43
CA SER A 46 16.80 5.33 -11.73
C SER A 46 16.64 6.76 -12.26
N VAL A 47 16.50 7.74 -11.37
CA VAL A 47 16.36 9.17 -11.72
C VAL A 47 17.66 9.97 -11.56
N GLY A 48 18.76 9.32 -11.13
CA GLY A 48 20.08 9.94 -11.04
C GLY A 48 20.31 10.86 -9.84
N ILE A 49 19.58 10.67 -8.73
CA ILE A 49 19.83 11.39 -7.47
C ILE A 49 21.17 10.93 -6.88
N LYS A 50 22.00 11.89 -6.47
CA LYS A 50 23.28 11.64 -5.79
C LYS A 50 23.12 11.87 -4.29
N GLY A 51 23.57 10.91 -3.49
CA GLY A 51 23.44 10.96 -2.02
C GLY A 51 22.09 10.43 -1.54
N GLU A 52 21.73 10.76 -0.30
CA GLU A 52 20.48 10.30 0.31
C GLU A 52 19.27 11.07 -0.26
N PRO A 53 18.25 10.35 -0.78
CA PRO A 53 17.03 10.99 -1.27
C PRO A 53 16.20 11.54 -0.10
N SER A 54 15.64 12.74 -0.28
CA SER A 54 14.69 13.30 0.68
C SER A 54 13.31 12.66 0.51
N LEU A 55 12.79 12.07 1.58
CA LEU A 55 11.47 11.45 1.60
C LEU A 55 10.38 12.46 1.98
N VAL A 56 9.38 12.59 1.12
CA VAL A 56 8.19 13.40 1.39
C VAL A 56 7.10 12.48 1.92
N TYR A 57 6.66 12.74 3.15
CA TYR A 57 5.56 12.01 3.77
C TYR A 57 4.29 12.87 3.76
N PRO A 58 3.10 12.25 3.67
CA PRO A 58 1.85 12.98 3.83
C PRO A 58 1.83 13.67 5.21
N PRO A 59 1.26 14.88 5.31
CA PRO A 59 1.19 15.58 6.58
C PRO A 59 0.44 14.72 7.59
N LYS A 60 1.02 14.56 8.79
CA LYS A 60 0.29 13.93 9.89
C LYS A 60 -0.94 14.80 10.19
N PRO A 61 -2.14 14.21 10.33
CA PRO A 61 -3.31 14.98 10.77
C PRO A 61 -2.96 15.65 12.09
N ARG A 62 -3.02 16.99 12.10
CA ARG A 62 -2.79 17.78 13.31
C ARG A 62 -3.98 17.52 14.23
N ARG A 63 -3.71 16.93 15.38
CA ARG A 63 -4.69 16.74 16.45
C ARG A 63 -4.29 17.69 17.58
N SER A 64 -5.03 18.78 17.72
CA SER A 64 -4.88 19.73 18.81
C SER A 64 -5.91 19.44 19.91
N GLY A 65 -5.61 19.81 21.15
CA GLY A 65 -6.59 19.76 22.24
C GLY A 65 -7.84 20.62 21.97
N LEU A 66 -7.72 21.63 21.11
CA LEU A 66 -8.85 22.43 20.64
C LEU A 66 -9.76 21.66 19.66
N ASP A 67 -9.24 20.66 18.95
CA ASP A 67 -10.05 19.83 18.03
C ASP A 67 -11.05 18.95 18.79
N LEU A 68 -10.77 18.64 20.05
CA LEU A 68 -11.70 17.89 20.92
C LEU A 68 -12.90 18.75 21.37
N VAL A 69 -12.76 20.07 21.35
CA VAL A 69 -13.78 21.02 21.84
C VAL A 69 -14.53 21.70 20.69
N PHE A 70 -13.82 22.03 19.60
CA PHE A 70 -14.33 22.80 18.47
C PHE A 70 -14.27 22.05 17.13
N GLY A 71 -13.66 20.88 17.09
CA GLY A 71 -13.52 20.07 15.88
C GLY A 71 -14.66 19.08 15.70
N ASP A 72 -14.68 18.44 14.53
CA ASP A 72 -15.62 17.36 14.23
C ASP A 72 -15.27 16.11 15.06
N VAL A 73 -16.03 15.92 16.15
CA VAL A 73 -15.88 14.78 17.07
C VAL A 73 -16.25 13.44 16.45
N SER A 74 -16.84 13.41 15.25
CA SER A 74 -17.13 12.17 14.52
C SER A 74 -15.88 11.37 14.17
N ASP A 75 -14.71 12.02 14.15
CA ASP A 75 -13.44 11.33 13.93
C ASP A 75 -12.95 10.49 15.12
N TYR A 76 -13.41 10.82 16.33
CA TYR A 76 -13.07 10.16 17.60
C TYR A 76 -14.16 9.20 18.07
N LEU A 77 -15.39 9.35 17.59
CA LEU A 77 -16.46 8.40 17.85
C LEU A 77 -16.34 7.22 16.88
N PRO A 78 -16.21 5.99 17.37
CA PRO A 78 -16.23 4.82 16.51
C PRO A 78 -17.65 4.67 15.94
N THR A 79 -17.90 5.25 14.77
CA THR A 79 -19.09 4.97 13.99
C THR A 79 -19.11 3.49 13.63
N ARG A 80 -20.30 2.94 13.41
CA ARG A 80 -20.46 1.52 13.09
C ARG A 80 -19.67 1.16 11.83
N GLU A 81 -19.53 2.09 10.89
CA GLU A 81 -18.68 1.96 9.71
C GLU A 81 -17.18 1.85 10.04
N LYS A 82 -16.63 2.73 10.91
CA LYS A 82 -15.20 2.68 11.32
C LYS A 82 -14.86 1.42 12.12
N LEU A 83 -15.80 0.90 12.91
CA LEU A 83 -15.62 -0.37 13.62
C LEU A 83 -15.56 -1.57 12.67
N LEU A 84 -16.32 -1.53 11.57
CA LEU A 84 -16.27 -2.55 10.52
C LEU A 84 -14.97 -2.45 9.69
N GLU A 85 -14.44 -1.24 9.49
CA GLU A 85 -13.12 -1.03 8.85
C GLU A 85 -11.95 -1.58 9.69
N GLN A 86 -12.08 -1.59 11.02
CA GLN A 86 -11.03 -2.11 11.90
C GLN A 86 -10.94 -3.65 11.87
N GLU A 87 -12.02 -4.33 11.51
CA GLU A 87 -12.14 -5.79 11.45
C GLU A 87 -12.11 -6.39 10.04
N VAL A 88 -11.85 -5.60 8.98
CA VAL A 88 -11.41 -6.16 7.69
C VAL A 88 -9.94 -6.60 7.76
N GLY A 89 -9.62 -7.39 8.78
CA GLY A 89 -8.43 -8.22 8.79
C GLY A 89 -8.62 -9.33 7.76
N PHE A 90 -7.71 -9.42 6.79
CA PHE A 90 -7.66 -10.58 5.90
C PHE A 90 -7.39 -11.84 6.75
N TYR A 91 -8.42 -12.64 7.02
CA TYR A 91 -8.28 -13.93 7.69
C TYR A 91 -7.63 -14.92 6.72
N TYR A 92 -6.30 -15.06 6.81
CA TYR A 92 -5.58 -16.11 6.10
C TYR A 92 -5.73 -17.44 6.86
N LEU A 93 -6.65 -18.30 6.40
CA LEU A 93 -6.64 -19.73 6.73
C LEU A 93 -5.61 -20.43 5.83
N TRP A 94 -4.36 -20.49 6.28
CA TRP A 94 -3.42 -21.45 5.73
C TRP A 94 -3.74 -22.82 6.33
N LYS A 95 -3.95 -23.81 5.45
CA LYS A 95 -3.90 -25.24 5.80
C LYS A 95 -2.50 -25.77 5.55
#